data_AF-A0A7Y1UPJ6-F1
#
_entry.id   AF-A0A7Y1UPJ6-F1
#
_cell.length_a   1.000
_cell.length_b   1.000
_cell.length_c   1.000
_cell.angle_alpha   90.00
_cell.angle_beta   90.00
_cell.angle_gamma   90.00
#
_symmetry.space_group_name_H-M   'P 1'
#
loop_
_entity.id
_entity.type
_entity.pdbx_description
1 polymer ?
#
loop_
_entity_poly.entity_id
_entity_poly.type
_entity_poly.pdbx_seq_one_letter_code
_entity_poly.pdbx_strand_id
1 'polypeptide(L)' 'MAPDQRDCPISTAYRVVMPKLVLLDGHSLAYRAFYALPSDLATSQGQVTNAVYGFTSM' A
#
# COMPACT_ATOMS: atom_id res chain seq x y z
N MET A 1 -31.34 17.72 16.59
CA MET A 1 -30.55 18.90 16.98
C MET A 1 -29.25 18.39 17.58
N ALA A 2 -28.20 18.20 16.77
CA ALA A 2 -26.92 17.70 17.26
C ALA A 2 -26.12 18.88 17.87
N PRO A 3 -25.40 18.68 18.98
CA PRO A 3 -24.63 19.75 19.62
C PRO A 3 -23.49 20.23 18.71
N ASP A 4 -23.35 21.56 18.63
CA ASP A 4 -22.32 22.29 17.90
C ASP A 4 -20.93 22.01 18.50
N GLN A 5 -20.05 21.38 17.72
CA GLN A 5 -18.72 20.94 18.18
C GLN A 5 -17.66 22.05 18.24
N ARG A 6 -18.04 23.33 18.20
CA ARG A 6 -17.08 24.42 18.02
C ARG A 6 -16.37 24.91 19.29
N ASP A 7 -16.78 24.51 20.49
CA ASP A 7 -16.21 25.04 21.75
C ASP A 7 -15.62 23.96 22.69
N CYS A 8 -14.75 23.08 22.19
CA CYS A 8 -13.98 22.16 23.05
C CYS A 8 -12.52 22.64 23.20
N PRO A 9 -12.09 23.11 24.41
CA PRO A 9 -10.73 23.59 24.66
C PRO A 9 -9.66 22.48 24.68
N ILE A 10 -10.04 21.23 24.39
CA ILE A 10 -9.14 20.07 24.37
C ILE A 10 -8.58 19.74 22.97
N SER A 11 -8.91 20.52 21.93
CA SER A 11 -8.55 20.18 20.55
C SER A 11 -7.05 20.30 20.21
N THR A 12 -6.24 20.94 21.07
CA THR A 12 -4.82 21.22 20.79
C THR A 12 -3.84 20.16 21.29
N ALA A 13 -4.20 19.21 22.17
CA ALA A 13 -3.20 18.39 22.87
C ALA A 13 -3.29 16.86 22.72
N TYR A 14 -4.26 16.31 22.00
CA TYR A 14 -4.30 14.86 21.73
C TYR A 14 -4.59 14.60 20.25
N ARG A 15 -3.55 14.62 19.43
CA ARG A 15 -3.64 13.97 18.11
C ARG A 15 -3.75 12.48 18.35
N VAL A 16 -4.97 11.96 18.30
CA VAL A 16 -5.19 10.54 18.04
C VAL A 16 -4.53 10.25 16.70
N VAL A 17 -3.35 9.64 16.73
CA VAL A 17 -2.75 9.07 15.53
C VAL A 17 -3.56 7.82 15.24
N MET A 18 -4.64 7.98 14.45
CA MET A 18 -5.35 6.83 13.94
C MET A 18 -4.40 6.07 13.00
N PRO A 19 -4.18 4.77 13.22
CA PRO A 19 -3.38 3.97 12.30
C PRO A 19 -4.03 3.99 10.92
N LYS A 20 -3.22 4.20 9.88
CA LYS A 20 -3.68 4.16 8.49
C LYS A 20 -3.84 2.70 8.07
N LEU A 21 -5.06 2.31 7.70
CA LEU A 21 -5.30 1.06 7.01
C LEU A 21 -5.06 1.26 5.51
N VAL A 22 -4.22 0.43 4.91
CA VAL A 22 -4.00 0.37 3.47
C VAL A 22 -4.50 -0.98 2.97
N LEU A 23 -5.37 -0.96 1.96
CA LEU A 23 -5.88 -2.15 1.29
C LEU A 23 -5.25 -2.23 -0.10
N LEU A 24 -4.63 -3.37 -0.40
CA LEU A 24 -3.93 -3.60 -1.66
C LEU A 24 -4.67 -4.66 -2.48
N ASP A 25 -4.90 -4.38 -3.77
CA ASP A 25 -5.32 -5.40 -4.73
C ASP A 25 -4.06 -6.12 -5.26
N GLY A 26 -3.76 -7.26 -4.66
CA GLY A 26 -2.59 -8.06 -5.01
C GLY A 26 -2.59 -8.53 -6.46
N HIS A 27 -3.76 -8.81 -7.04
CA HIS A 27 -3.84 -9.29 -8.42
C HIS A 27 -3.47 -8.19 -9.40
N SER A 28 -4.10 -7.01 -9.28
CA SER A 28 -3.81 -5.87 -10.14
C SER A 28 -2.37 -5.39 -10.01
N LEU A 29 -1.80 -5.38 -8.79
CA LEU A 29 -0.40 -4.97 -8.58
C LEU A 29 0.59 -6.00 -9.12
N ALA A 30 0.35 -7.30 -8.91
CA ALA A 30 1.20 -8.35 -9.49
C ALA A 30 1.18 -8.31 -11.03
N TYR A 31 0.01 -8.07 -11.63
CA TYR A 31 -0.12 -7.89 -13.07
C TYR A 31 0.70 -6.69 -13.57
N ARG A 32 0.59 -5.55 -12.89
CA ARG A 32 1.40 -4.35 -13.20
C ARG A 32 2.89 -4.64 -13.09
N ALA A 33 3.33 -5.30 -12.03
CA ALA A 33 4.72 -5.67 -11.81
C ALA A 33 5.25 -6.60 -12.92
N PHE A 34 4.46 -7.60 -13.32
CA PHE A 34 4.83 -8.55 -14.36
C PHE A 34 5.12 -7.88 -15.71
N TYR A 35 4.33 -6.87 -16.10
CA TYR A 35 4.51 -6.17 -17.38
C TYR A 35 5.39 -4.93 -17.32
N ALA A 36 5.78 -4.46 -16.13
CA ALA A 36 6.66 -3.32 -15.96
C ALA A 36 8.16 -3.71 -16.02
N LEU A 37 8.48 -4.98 -15.80
CA LEU A 37 9.85 -5.46 -15.68
C LEU A 37 10.20 -6.48 -16.76
N PRO A 38 11.51 -6.64 -17.10
CA PRO A 38 11.96 -7.61 -18.09
C PRO A 38 11.47 -9.04 -17.78
N SER A 39 11.04 -9.76 -18.82
CA SER A 39 10.50 -11.12 -18.70
C SER A 39 11.58 -12.19 -18.49
N ASP A 40 12.85 -11.87 -18.74
CA ASP A 40 14.01 -12.71 -18.51
C ASP A 40 14.55 -12.62 -17.08
N LEU A 41 13.94 -11.81 -16.21
CA LEU A 41 14.27 -11.79 -14.79
C LEU A 41 13.86 -13.12 -14.13
N ALA A 42 14.83 -14.00 -13.95
CA ALA A 42 14.64 -15.36 -13.46
C ALA A 42 15.73 -15.79 -12.46
N THR A 43 15.43 -16.82 -11.68
CA THR A 43 16.43 -17.49 -10.84
C THR A 43 17.45 -18.23 -11.69
N SER A 44 18.54 -18.70 -11.07
CA SER A 44 19.53 -19.55 -11.73
C SER A 44 18.97 -20.88 -12.27
N GLN A 45 17.79 -21.30 -11.81
CA GLN A 45 17.06 -22.47 -12.31
C GLN A 45 16.06 -22.14 -13.42
N GLY A 46 15.98 -20.86 -13.85
CA GLY A 46 15.10 -20.40 -14.92
C GLY A 46 13.66 -20.07 -14.48
N GLN A 47 13.37 -20.06 -13.18
CA GLN A 47 12.04 -19.66 -12.70
C GLN A 47 11.89 -18.14 -12.80
N VAL A 48 10.89 -17.67 -13.55
CA VAL A 48 10.57 -16.24 -13.70
C VAL A 48 10.13 -15.65 -12.36
N THR A 49 10.64 -14.46 -12.04
CA THR A 49 10.42 -13.78 -10.75
C THR A 49 10.06 -12.30 -10.86
N ASN A 50 9.96 -11.74 -12.07
CA ASN A 50 9.66 -10.33 -12.34
C ASN A 50 8.41 -9.81 -11.59
N ALA A 51 7.30 -10.54 -11.58
CA ALA A 51 6.10 -10.14 -10.85
C ALA A 51 6.35 -10.01 -9.34
N VAL A 52 7.09 -10.95 -8.76
CA VAL A 52 7.38 -10.97 -7.32
C VAL A 52 8.36 -9.85 -6.94
N TYR A 53 9.41 -9.68 -7.73
CA TYR A 53 10.38 -8.60 -7.53
C TYR A 53 9.73 -7.22 -7.65
N GLY A 54 8.92 -7.01 -8.70
CA GLY A 54 8.23 -5.73 -8.90
C GLY A 54 7.17 -5.46 -7.84
N PHE A 55 6.38 -6.45 -7.43
CA PHE A 55 5.36 -6.27 -6.40
C PHE A 55 5.95 -5.90 -5.03
N THR A 56 7.09 -6.50 -4.66
CA THR A 56 7.76 -6.23 -3.37
C THR A 56 8.54 -4.92 -3.33
N SER A 57 8.78 -4.29 -4.49
CA SER A 57 9.51 -3.03 -4.62
C SER A 57 8.61 -1.78 -4.70
N MET A 58 7.28 -1.94 -4.56
CA MET A 58 6.27 -0.86 -4.60
C MET A 58 6.02 -0.27 -3.20
#